data_AF-A0ABD2NHX9-F1
#
_entry.id   AF-A0ABD2NHX9-F1
#
_cell.length_a   1.000
_cell.length_b   1.000
_cell.length_c   1.000
_cell.angle_alpha   90.00
_cell.angle_beta   90.00
_cell.angle_gamma   90.00
#
_symmetry.space_group_name_H-M   'P 1'
#
loop_
_entity.id
_entity.type
_entity.pdbx_description
1 polymer ?
#
loop_
_entity_poly.entity_id
_entity_poly.type
_entity_poly.pdbx_seq_one_letter_code
_entity_poly.pdbx_strand_id
1 'polypeptide(L)'
;MPPKNRPNVTKRKTRRRKVPKLSDTNAAVALAHNHAFPFTNWGGHTVDSILDLGDNLHKKSIAVRRNSNHVYLLVSKVFPNFIMDNFAFSLTLDENLMLFGQVGVEIDPELGNNIVSLKGVFSTLFQSGLNSVIFTAACSSIAVFKV
;
A
#
# COMPACT_ATOMS: atom_id res chain seq x y z
N MET A 1 10.23 2.53 63.56
CA MET A 1 10.25 3.14 62.21
C MET A 1 9.37 2.28 61.29
N PRO A 2 8.29 2.82 60.70
CA PRO A 2 7.44 2.06 59.79
C PRO A 2 8.06 2.00 58.37
N PRO A 3 7.79 0.96 57.58
CA PRO A 3 8.34 0.81 56.24
C PRO A 3 7.70 1.82 55.27
N LYS A 4 8.55 2.50 54.47
CA LYS A 4 8.13 3.43 53.41
C LYS A 4 7.37 2.67 52.31
N ASN A 5 6.08 2.95 52.16
CA ASN A 5 5.28 2.54 51.01
C ASN A 5 5.90 3.04 49.70
N ARG A 6 6.26 2.12 48.79
CA ARG A 6 6.60 2.47 47.41
C ARG A 6 5.31 2.76 46.63
N PRO A 7 5.24 3.84 45.83
CA PRO A 7 4.09 4.09 44.99
C PRO A 7 3.98 3.03 43.88
N ASN A 8 2.75 2.57 43.69
CA ASN A 8 2.35 1.57 42.71
C ASN A 8 2.50 2.15 41.30
N VAL A 9 3.41 1.60 40.49
CA VAL A 9 3.64 2.05 39.11
C VAL A 9 2.42 1.71 38.27
N THR A 10 1.57 2.71 38.04
CA THR A 10 0.41 2.59 37.16
C THR A 10 0.91 2.33 35.74
N LYS A 11 0.65 1.13 35.22
CA LYS A 11 0.91 0.76 33.83
C LYS A 11 0.17 1.74 32.91
N ARG A 12 0.86 2.77 32.42
CA ARG A 12 0.35 3.62 31.33
C ARG A 12 0.10 2.71 30.14
N LYS A 13 -1.17 2.39 29.88
CA LYS A 13 -1.63 1.91 28.57
C LYS A 13 -1.28 3.01 27.57
N THR A 14 -0.11 2.94 26.96
CA THR A 14 0.20 3.68 25.74
C THR A 14 -0.83 3.25 24.70
N ARG A 15 -1.87 4.05 24.51
CA ARG A 15 -2.68 4.02 23.30
C ARG A 15 -1.70 4.22 22.14
N ARG A 16 -1.22 3.13 21.55
CA ARG A 16 -0.56 3.17 20.24
C ARG A 16 -1.58 3.86 19.33
N ARG A 17 -1.31 5.11 18.94
CA ARG A 17 -2.07 5.75 17.86
C ARG A 17 -1.98 4.77 16.70
N LYS A 18 -3.14 4.27 16.22
CA LYS A 18 -3.17 3.52 14.97
C LYS A 18 -2.67 4.49 13.90
N VAL A 19 -1.41 4.34 13.52
CA VAL A 19 -0.86 5.07 12.37
C VAL A 19 -1.73 4.68 11.18
N PRO A 20 -2.27 5.64 10.42
CA PRO A 20 -3.04 5.31 9.23
C PRO A 20 -2.17 4.46 8.31
N LYS A 21 -2.73 3.38 7.76
CA LYS A 21 -2.02 2.59 6.76
C LYS A 21 -2.10 3.33 5.44
N LEU A 22 -1.01 4.00 5.11
CA LEU A 22 -0.85 4.87 3.95
C LEU A 22 -0.19 4.15 2.77
N SER A 23 0.17 2.88 2.94
CA SER A 23 0.90 2.10 1.94
C SER A 23 0.20 2.08 0.58
N ASP A 24 -1.12 1.99 0.57
CA ASP A 24 -1.91 1.82 -0.65
C ASP A 24 -1.95 3.13 -1.45
N THR A 25 -2.11 4.26 -0.76
CA THR A 25 -2.07 5.59 -1.37
C THR A 25 -0.67 5.98 -1.79
N ASN A 26 0.35 5.66 -0.99
CA ASN A 26 1.74 5.95 -1.35
C ASN A 26 2.18 5.13 -2.56
N ALA A 27 1.81 3.84 -2.62
CA ALA A 27 2.06 2.99 -3.77
C ALA A 27 1.34 3.51 -5.03
N ALA A 28 0.10 3.97 -4.91
CA ALA A 28 -0.65 4.55 -6.04
C ALA A 28 0.00 5.83 -6.57
N VAL A 29 0.42 6.74 -5.68
CA VAL A 29 1.12 7.98 -6.07
C VAL A 29 2.48 7.66 -6.69
N ALA A 30 3.24 6.72 -6.11
CA ALA A 30 4.52 6.28 -6.66
C ALA A 30 4.37 5.71 -8.08
N LEU A 31 3.31 4.94 -8.34
CA LEU A 31 3.03 4.38 -9.66
C LEU A 31 2.70 5.47 -10.68
N ALA A 32 1.84 6.40 -10.31
CA ALA A 32 1.53 7.56 -11.15
C ALA A 32 2.78 8.42 -11.43
N HIS A 33 3.62 8.64 -10.42
CA HIS A 33 4.86 9.38 -10.57
C HIS A 33 5.81 8.68 -11.54
N ASN A 34 6.00 7.36 -11.41
CA ASN A 34 6.89 6.62 -12.31
C ASN A 34 6.42 6.66 -13.78
N HIS A 35 5.11 6.76 -14.00
CA HIS A 35 4.54 6.89 -15.34
C HIS A 35 4.82 8.26 -15.97
N ALA A 36 4.86 9.33 -15.18
CA ALA A 36 5.20 10.67 -15.66
C ALA A 36 6.71 10.91 -15.74
N PHE A 37 7.44 10.41 -14.75
CA PHE A 37 8.87 10.62 -14.58
C PHE A 37 9.55 9.30 -14.20
N PRO A 38 10.44 8.77 -15.06
CA PRO A 38 11.06 7.48 -14.83
C PRO A 38 11.84 7.47 -13.51
N PHE A 39 11.86 6.32 -12.84
CA PHE A 39 12.54 6.09 -11.56
C PHE A 39 13.99 6.60 -11.54
N THR A 40 14.68 6.58 -12.69
CA THR A 40 16.06 7.09 -12.84
C THR A 40 16.23 8.55 -12.43
N ASN A 41 15.15 9.33 -12.43
CA ASN A 41 15.17 10.76 -12.14
C ASN A 41 14.73 11.09 -10.70
N TRP A 42 14.45 10.06 -9.88
CA TRP A 42 13.92 10.27 -8.54
C TRP A 42 15.03 10.70 -7.58
N GLY A 43 14.74 11.74 -6.78
CA GLY A 43 15.55 12.15 -5.65
C GLY A 43 14.81 12.00 -4.33
N GLY A 44 15.45 12.37 -3.22
CA GLY A 44 14.79 12.40 -1.91
C GLY A 44 13.53 13.28 -1.90
N HIS A 45 13.60 14.45 -2.55
CA HIS A 45 12.46 15.36 -2.72
C HIS A 45 11.25 14.71 -3.42
N THR A 46 11.51 13.82 -4.38
CA THR A 46 10.47 13.05 -5.08
C THR A 46 9.76 12.10 -4.13
N VAL A 47 10.53 11.36 -3.33
CA VAL A 47 9.98 10.43 -2.34
C VAL A 47 9.15 11.16 -1.30
N ASP A 48 9.65 12.29 -0.78
CA ASP A 48 8.93 13.10 0.19
C ASP A 48 7.61 13.63 -0.39
N SER A 49 7.62 14.14 -1.63
CA SER A 49 6.43 14.58 -2.35
C SER A 49 5.41 13.44 -2.51
N ILE A 50 5.86 12.24 -2.89
CA ILE A 50 5.02 11.04 -3.01
C ILE A 50 4.35 10.72 -1.67
N LEU A 51 5.10 10.79 -0.55
CA LEU A 51 4.57 10.52 0.79
C LEU A 51 3.54 11.58 1.22
N ASP A 52 3.84 12.87 1.02
CA ASP A 52 2.93 13.97 1.36
C ASP A 52 1.62 13.92 0.55
N LEU A 53 1.73 13.63 -0.75
CA LEU A 53 0.59 13.43 -1.62
C LEU A 53 -0.20 12.19 -1.25
N GLY A 54 0.49 11.10 -0.90
CA GLY A 54 -0.13 9.87 -0.42
C GLY A 54 -0.95 10.10 0.86
N ASP A 55 -0.44 10.88 1.80
CA ASP A 55 -1.15 11.33 3.00
C ASP A 55 -2.44 12.10 2.67
N ASN A 56 -2.34 13.05 1.75
CA ASN A 56 -3.48 13.84 1.30
C ASN A 56 -4.51 13.00 0.55
N LEU A 57 -4.04 12.08 -0.30
CA LEU A 57 -4.87 11.16 -1.05
C LEU A 57 -5.61 10.20 -0.12
N HIS A 58 -4.95 9.72 0.94
CA HIS A 58 -5.56 8.88 1.97
C HIS A 58 -6.69 9.61 2.71
N LYS A 59 -6.43 10.84 3.16
CA LYS A 59 -7.45 11.67 3.83
C LYS A 59 -8.67 11.89 2.94
N LYS A 60 -8.46 12.20 1.66
CA LYS A 60 -9.55 12.34 0.67
C LYS A 60 -10.31 11.03 0.49
N SER A 61 -9.59 9.92 0.35
CA SER A 61 -10.17 8.59 0.16
C SER A 61 -11.06 8.19 1.34
N ILE A 62 -10.63 8.45 2.58
CA ILE A 62 -11.44 8.20 3.79
C ILE A 62 -12.62 9.17 3.88
N ALA A 63 -12.41 10.46 3.59
CA ALA A 63 -13.46 11.48 3.71
C ALA A 63 -14.66 11.19 2.80
N VAL A 64 -14.43 10.69 1.58
CA VAL A 64 -15.47 10.25 0.65
C VAL A 64 -16.19 9.00 1.16
N ARG A 65 -15.56 8.21 2.04
CA ARG A 65 -16.03 6.90 2.51
C ARG A 65 -16.48 6.89 3.97
N ARG A 66 -16.96 8.02 4.50
CA ARG A 66 -17.39 8.17 5.91
C ARG A 66 -18.36 7.08 6.44
N ASN A 67 -18.94 6.25 5.56
CA ASN A 67 -19.83 5.14 5.90
C ASN A 67 -19.22 3.72 5.76
N SER A 68 -17.94 3.56 5.43
CA SER A 68 -17.34 2.21 5.32
C SER A 68 -16.76 1.76 6.67
N ASN A 69 -17.29 0.68 7.24
CA ASN A 69 -16.79 0.04 8.47
C ASN A 69 -15.43 -0.67 8.30
N HIS A 70 -14.76 -0.51 7.15
CA HIS A 70 -13.50 -1.16 6.89
C HIS A 70 -12.35 -0.39 7.52
N VAL A 71 -11.57 -1.10 8.34
CA VAL A 71 -10.39 -0.57 9.04
C VAL A 71 -9.24 -0.27 8.06
N TYR A 72 -9.33 -0.75 6.82
CA TYR A 72 -8.28 -0.67 5.81
C TYR A 72 -8.80 -0.10 4.49
N LEU A 73 -7.98 0.75 3.88
CA LEU A 73 -8.25 1.41 2.61
C LEU A 73 -7.59 0.59 1.52
N LEU A 74 -8.33 -0.30 0.87
CA LEU A 74 -7.82 -1.10 -0.26
C LEU A 74 -7.38 -0.20 -1.41
N VAL A 75 -6.45 -0.67 -2.24
CA VAL A 75 -6.03 0.01 -3.49
C VAL A 75 -7.24 0.33 -4.38
N SER A 76 -8.21 -0.59 -4.52
CA SER A 76 -9.48 -0.36 -5.24
C SER A 76 -10.36 0.73 -4.67
N LYS A 77 -10.02 1.19 -3.46
CA LYS A 77 -10.74 2.19 -2.73
C LYS A 77 -9.98 3.53 -2.62
N VAL A 78 -8.78 3.64 -3.21
CA VAL A 78 -8.04 4.90 -3.32
C VAL A 78 -8.81 5.88 -4.20
N PHE A 79 -8.83 7.16 -3.81
CA PHE A 79 -9.44 8.21 -4.61
C PHE A 79 -8.68 8.33 -5.94
N PRO A 80 -9.34 8.20 -7.10
CA PRO A 80 -8.64 7.94 -8.36
C PRO A 80 -7.95 9.18 -8.91
N ASN A 81 -8.43 10.38 -8.59
CA ASN A 81 -8.00 11.61 -9.25
C ASN A 81 -7.16 12.48 -8.32
N PHE A 82 -5.96 12.86 -8.74
CA PHE A 82 -5.10 13.75 -7.97
C PHE A 82 -4.17 14.56 -8.86
N ILE A 83 -3.59 15.62 -8.30
CA ILE A 83 -2.68 16.51 -9.01
C ILE A 83 -1.32 16.44 -8.33
N MET A 84 -0.28 16.37 -9.13
CA MET A 84 1.12 16.32 -8.70
C MET A 84 1.98 17.02 -9.74
N ASP A 85 2.84 17.96 -9.32
CA ASP A 85 3.77 18.69 -10.19
C ASP A 85 3.12 19.32 -11.44
N ASN A 86 1.90 19.87 -11.28
CA ASN A 86 1.05 20.43 -12.34
C ASN A 86 0.43 19.42 -13.32
N PHE A 87 0.64 18.12 -13.11
CA PHE A 87 -0.02 17.06 -13.87
C PHE A 87 -1.24 16.54 -13.12
N ALA A 88 -2.34 16.32 -13.85
CA ALA A 88 -3.52 15.64 -13.34
C ALA A 88 -3.39 14.14 -13.65
N PHE A 89 -3.51 13.32 -12.62
CA PHE A 89 -3.47 11.87 -12.71
C PHE A 89 -4.85 11.28 -12.42
N SER A 90 -5.19 10.23 -13.16
CA SER A 90 -6.38 9.40 -12.95
C SER A 90 -5.93 7.94 -12.82
N LEU A 91 -6.13 7.36 -11.65
CA LEU A 91 -5.89 5.95 -11.38
C LEU A 91 -7.08 5.12 -11.88
N THR A 92 -6.84 4.30 -12.89
CA THR A 92 -7.75 3.25 -13.34
C THR A 92 -7.18 1.89 -12.98
N LEU A 93 -7.98 1.09 -12.27
CA LEU A 93 -7.64 -0.29 -11.97
C LEU A 93 -8.35 -1.18 -12.98
N ASP A 94 -7.58 -1.97 -13.71
CA ASP A 94 -8.13 -3.00 -14.58
C ASP A 94 -8.48 -4.22 -13.74
N GLU A 95 -9.78 -4.47 -13.58
CA GLU A 95 -10.31 -5.61 -12.81
C GLU A 95 -9.84 -6.95 -13.38
N ASN A 96 -9.54 -7.03 -14.68
CA ASN A 96 -9.04 -8.26 -15.30
C ASN A 96 -7.58 -8.57 -14.92
N LEU A 97 -6.85 -7.56 -14.45
CA LEU A 97 -5.45 -7.66 -14.00
C LEU A 97 -5.33 -7.75 -12.48
N MET A 98 -6.45 -7.69 -11.75
CA MET A 98 -6.47 -7.89 -10.30
C MET A 98 -6.38 -9.37 -9.95
N LEU A 99 -5.17 -9.82 -9.58
CA LEU A 99 -4.94 -11.17 -9.09
C LEU A 99 -5.08 -11.20 -7.56
N PHE A 100 -6.01 -12.01 -7.06
CA PHE A 100 -6.13 -12.35 -5.64
C PHE A 100 -5.65 -13.77 -5.42
N GLY A 101 -4.81 -14.00 -4.40
CA GLY A 101 -4.32 -15.33 -4.10
C GLY A 101 -3.60 -15.39 -2.76
N GLN A 102 -3.51 -16.60 -2.19
CA GLN A 102 -2.67 -16.87 -1.04
C GLN A 102 -1.28 -17.24 -1.54
N VAL A 103 -0.27 -16.46 -1.17
CA VAL A 103 1.13 -16.79 -1.43
C VAL A 103 1.56 -17.81 -0.39
N GLY A 104 1.59 -19.08 -0.79
CA GLY A 104 2.27 -20.14 -0.04
C GLY A 104 3.74 -20.20 -0.43
N VAL A 105 4.62 -20.46 0.54
CA VAL A 105 5.92 -21.07 0.24
C VAL A 105 5.59 -22.47 -0.26
N GLU A 106 6.07 -22.84 -1.45
CA GLU A 106 5.80 -24.15 -2.05
C GLU A 106 5.89 -25.26 -0.99
N ILE A 107 4.84 -26.10 -0.92
CA ILE A 107 4.84 -27.57 -0.97
C ILE A 107 3.44 -28.02 -0.51
N ASP A 108 2.59 -28.50 -1.43
CA ASP A 108 1.97 -29.83 -1.30
C ASP A 108 1.21 -30.21 -2.59
N PRO A 109 1.61 -31.27 -3.31
CA PRO A 109 0.87 -31.75 -4.48
C PRO A 109 -0.48 -32.41 -4.13
N GLU A 110 -0.80 -32.61 -2.85
CA GLU A 110 -2.03 -33.28 -2.41
C GLU A 110 -3.17 -32.35 -1.97
N LEU A 111 -2.94 -31.03 -1.81
CA LEU A 111 -3.93 -30.17 -1.14
C LEU A 111 -4.92 -29.41 -2.04
N GLY A 112 -4.85 -29.54 -3.38
CA GLY A 112 -5.82 -28.93 -4.30
C GLY A 112 -5.98 -27.40 -4.21
N ASN A 113 -5.08 -26.72 -3.47
CA ASN A 113 -5.12 -25.28 -3.29
C ASN A 113 -4.30 -24.60 -4.38
N ASN A 114 -4.86 -23.53 -4.96
CA ASN A 114 -4.25 -22.72 -6.01
C ASN A 114 -3.08 -21.91 -5.40
N ILE A 115 -1.94 -22.57 -5.15
CA ILE A 115 -0.74 -21.93 -4.61
C ILE A 115 -0.14 -21.07 -5.72
N VAL A 116 -0.19 -19.76 -5.52
CA VAL A 116 0.34 -18.81 -6.48
C VAL A 116 1.79 -18.49 -6.10
N SER A 117 2.75 -18.96 -6.90
CA SER A 117 4.16 -18.59 -6.75
C SER A 117 4.36 -17.12 -7.11
N LEU A 118 4.92 -16.31 -6.19
CA LEU A 118 5.24 -14.90 -6.45
C LEU A 118 6.13 -14.71 -7.67
N LYS A 119 7.11 -15.61 -7.84
CA LYS A 119 8.01 -15.58 -9.00
C LYS A 119 7.23 -15.79 -10.28
N GLY A 120 6.29 -16.73 -10.29
CA GLY A 120 5.40 -16.99 -11.41
C GLY A 120 4.54 -15.77 -11.74
N VAL A 121 3.94 -15.14 -10.72
CA VAL A 121 3.12 -13.93 -10.90
C VAL A 121 3.93 -12.82 -11.53
N PHE A 122 5.06 -12.44 -10.95
CA PHE A 122 5.87 -11.35 -11.51
C PHE A 122 6.38 -11.69 -12.92
N SER A 123 6.74 -12.94 -13.18
CA SER A 123 7.19 -13.37 -14.51
C SER A 123 6.07 -13.21 -15.55
N THR A 124 4.88 -13.76 -15.28
CA THR A 124 3.72 -13.63 -16.16
C THR A 124 3.32 -12.18 -16.37
N LEU A 125 3.33 -11.39 -15.30
CA LEU A 125 2.88 -10.02 -15.30
C LEU A 125 3.85 -9.10 -16.07
N PHE A 126 5.16 -9.27 -15.91
CA PHE A 126 6.13 -8.49 -16.70
C PHE A 126 6.31 -8.99 -18.13
N GLN A 127 5.87 -10.22 -18.43
CA GLN A 127 5.75 -10.75 -19.79
C GLN A 127 4.52 -10.22 -20.54
N SER A 128 3.44 -9.86 -19.84
CA SER A 128 2.24 -9.27 -20.45
C SER A 128 2.42 -7.81 -20.92
N GLY A 129 3.63 -7.24 -20.78
CA GLY A 129 3.96 -5.89 -21.21
C GLY A 129 3.65 -4.80 -20.17
N LEU A 130 3.21 -5.18 -18.97
CA LEU A 130 3.04 -4.23 -17.87
C LEU A 130 4.40 -3.79 -17.35
N ASN A 131 4.59 -2.47 -17.17
CA ASN A 131 5.84 -1.89 -16.68
C ASN A 131 5.81 -1.58 -15.17
N SER A 132 4.63 -1.65 -14.53
CA SER A 132 4.48 -1.32 -13.13
C SER A 132 3.24 -1.96 -12.51
N VAL A 133 3.31 -2.34 -11.24
CA VAL A 133 2.16 -2.88 -10.47
C VAL A 133 2.16 -2.45 -9.03
N ILE A 134 0.97 -2.50 -8.41
CA ILE A 134 0.83 -2.43 -6.96
C ILE A 134 0.62 -3.84 -6.44
N PHE A 135 1.58 -4.32 -5.65
CA PHE A 135 1.50 -5.59 -4.94
C PHE A 135 1.05 -5.35 -3.51
N THR A 136 -0.02 -6.01 -3.08
CA THR A 136 -0.56 -5.87 -1.71
C THR A 136 -0.47 -7.21 -0.98
N ALA A 137 0.26 -7.26 0.13
CA ALA A 137 0.36 -8.43 1.00
C ALA A 137 0.34 -8.03 2.47
N ALA A 138 -0.32 -8.83 3.32
CA ALA A 138 -0.40 -8.61 4.76
C ALA A 138 -0.76 -7.15 5.15
N CYS A 139 -1.68 -6.52 4.40
CA CYS A 139 -2.09 -5.12 4.54
C CYS A 139 -0.97 -4.08 4.32
N SER A 140 0.03 -4.42 3.51
CA SER A 140 1.06 -3.50 3.02
C SER A 140 1.03 -3.53 1.51
N SER A 141 1.03 -2.37 0.90
CA SER A 141 1.10 -2.20 -0.55
C SER A 141 2.45 -1.66 -0.97
N ILE A 142 2.98 -2.19 -2.06
CA ILE A 142 4.27 -1.84 -2.63
C ILE A 142 4.06 -1.56 -4.12
N ALA A 143 4.58 -0.43 -4.60
CA ALA A 143 4.69 -0.20 -6.03
C ALA A 143 5.96 -0.90 -6.55
N VAL A 144 5.81 -1.71 -7.58
CA VAL A 144 6.89 -2.46 -8.22
C VAL A 144 7.01 -1.96 -9.65
N PHE A 145 8.23 -1.66 -10.08
CA PHE A 145 8.55 -1.15 -11.41
C PHE A 145 9.47 -2.12 -12.14
N LYS A 146 9.24 -2.31 -13.44
CA LYS A 146 10.19 -2.93 -14.35
C LYS A 146 11.21 -1.87 -14.74
N VAL A 147 12.49 -2.14 -14.47
CA VAL A 147 13.63 -1.27 -14.81
C VAL A 147 14.41 -1.91 -15.95
#